data_AF-A0A387FW19-F1
#
_entry.id   AF-A0A387FW19-F1
#
_cell.length_a   1.000
_cell.length_b   1.000
_cell.length_c   1.000
_cell.angle_alpha   90.00
_cell.angle_beta   90.00
_cell.angle_gamma   90.00
#
_symmetry.space_group_name_H-M   'P 1'
#
loop_
_entity.id
_entity.type
_entity.pdbx_description
1 polymer ?
#
loop_
_entity_poly.entity_id
_entity_poly.type
_entity_poly.pdbx_seq_one_letter_code
_entity_poly.pdbx_strand_id
1 'polypeptide(L)'
;MALARNSRHKRTVDYWPGFVDALSTLLMAIMFLLTVFVVGQFILSREISGRDEVLNRLNSQINELTQALALEKSGKQDLEDSVANLQASLSMAEGERSRLQSLLDAGSGSNQAAQQRVGTLTQQLDEQKQASARALSQVDLLNQQIAALRSQIAAVEAALQASEEKDQTSQVKIADLGRRLNVALAQRVQELNRYRSDFFGRLREILSDRDNIRIVGDRFVFQSEVLFPSGSADLNPDGQTEMAKLAAALIDLSKEIPPEINWVLRVDGHTDNVPLSGTGRYPDNWALSSARAIAVVKFLIAHGVPADRLVAAGFGEFQPLAPGDAPEARAANRRIELKLTEK
;
A
#
# COMPACT_ATOMS: atom_id res chain seq x y z
N MET A 1 14.12 51.94 -195.65
CA MET A 1 14.19 50.79 -196.59
C MET A 1 13.59 49.59 -195.87
N ALA A 2 12.43 49.11 -196.29
CA ALA A 2 12.25 48.01 -197.27
C ALA A 2 12.07 46.68 -196.53
N LEU A 3 11.26 45.69 -196.91
CA LEU A 3 10.31 45.39 -197.98
C LEU A 3 9.68 44.06 -197.46
N ALA A 4 8.36 43.94 -197.35
CA ALA A 4 7.44 43.46 -198.37
C ALA A 4 7.36 41.92 -198.54
N ARG A 5 6.10 41.44 -198.58
CA ARG A 5 5.47 40.55 -199.58
C ARG A 5 6.08 39.14 -199.75
N ASN A 6 5.35 38.06 -200.05
CA ASN A 6 3.94 37.75 -200.31
C ASN A 6 3.90 36.25 -200.68
N SER A 7 2.69 35.68 -200.69
CA SER A 7 2.16 34.73 -201.69
C SER A 7 1.73 33.31 -201.23
N ARG A 8 0.55 32.96 -201.78
CA ARG A 8 -0.22 31.70 -201.82
C ARG A 8 0.53 30.63 -202.66
N HIS A 9 0.29 29.30 -202.64
CA HIS A 9 -0.97 28.52 -202.61
C HIS A 9 -0.67 26.98 -202.49
N LYS A 10 -1.61 26.20 -201.90
CA LYS A 10 -1.97 24.74 -202.03
C LYS A 10 -0.88 23.71 -202.48
N ARG A 11 -0.70 22.52 -201.86
CA ARG A 11 -1.62 21.35 -201.74
C ARG A 11 -0.92 20.16 -201.00
N THR A 12 -1.73 19.17 -200.59
CA THR A 12 -1.47 17.75 -200.19
C THR A 12 -1.07 17.37 -198.75
N VAL A 13 -1.50 16.16 -198.39
CA VAL A 13 -1.70 15.52 -197.08
C VAL A 13 -0.61 14.46 -196.82
N ASP A 14 -0.14 14.31 -195.58
CA ASP A 14 0.53 13.10 -195.07
C ASP A 14 0.36 12.94 -193.54
N TYR A 15 0.10 11.71 -193.07
CA TYR A 15 -0.61 11.36 -191.82
C TYR A 15 0.27 10.88 -190.64
N TRP A 16 1.47 11.43 -190.38
CA TRP A 16 2.44 10.73 -189.50
C TRP A 16 3.28 11.59 -188.52
N PRO A 17 2.67 12.28 -187.52
CA PRO A 17 3.34 12.36 -186.19
C PRO A 17 2.44 12.57 -184.92
N GLY A 18 1.18 12.17 -184.88
CA GLY A 18 0.27 12.48 -183.73
C GLY A 18 0.36 11.60 -182.47
N PHE A 19 1.09 10.48 -182.47
CA PHE A 19 1.03 9.48 -181.37
C PHE A 19 2.07 9.69 -180.24
N VAL A 20 3.10 10.52 -180.47
CA VAL A 20 4.20 10.72 -179.51
C VAL A 20 3.83 11.71 -178.39
N ASP A 21 2.92 12.65 -178.66
CA ASP A 21 2.57 13.71 -177.70
C ASP A 21 1.61 13.22 -176.58
N ALA A 22 0.69 12.30 -176.90
CA ALA A 22 -0.22 11.70 -175.93
C ALA A 22 0.47 10.72 -174.95
N LEU A 23 1.57 10.08 -175.38
CA LEU A 23 2.29 9.09 -174.57
C LEU A 23 3.24 9.76 -173.56
N SER A 24 3.86 10.90 -173.92
CA SER A 24 4.73 11.65 -173.00
C SER A 24 3.95 12.40 -171.90
N THR A 25 2.78 12.94 -172.24
CA THR A 25 1.92 13.65 -171.29
C THR A 25 1.28 12.70 -170.27
N LEU A 26 0.91 11.47 -170.67
CA LEU A 26 0.43 10.44 -169.76
C LEU A 26 1.53 9.94 -168.80
N LEU A 27 2.77 9.82 -169.29
CA LEU A 27 3.92 9.40 -168.47
C LEU A 27 4.29 10.49 -167.44
N MET A 28 4.26 11.78 -167.82
CA MET A 28 4.44 12.89 -166.88
C MET A 28 3.33 12.97 -165.83
N ALA A 29 2.06 12.75 -166.19
CA ALA A 29 0.95 12.75 -165.23
C ALA A 29 1.04 11.59 -164.23
N ILE A 30 1.39 10.39 -164.68
CA ILE A 30 1.60 9.22 -163.81
C ILE A 30 2.81 9.45 -162.89
N MET A 31 3.91 9.99 -163.42
CA MET A 31 5.10 10.29 -162.61
C MET A 31 4.80 11.37 -161.58
N PHE A 32 4.03 12.40 -161.95
CA PHE A 32 3.56 13.46 -161.03
C PHE A 32 2.69 12.89 -159.90
N LEU A 33 1.72 12.03 -160.23
CA LEU A 33 0.82 11.39 -159.25
C LEU A 33 1.58 10.44 -158.32
N LEU A 34 2.55 9.68 -158.85
CA LEU A 34 3.48 8.86 -158.05
C LEU A 34 4.36 9.72 -157.13
N THR A 35 4.91 10.85 -157.60
CA THR A 35 5.66 11.76 -156.72
C THR A 35 4.79 12.38 -155.63
N VAL A 36 3.56 12.79 -155.94
CA VAL A 36 2.63 13.32 -154.92
C VAL A 36 2.28 12.24 -153.91
N PHE A 37 2.05 11.00 -154.34
CA PHE A 37 1.78 9.87 -153.46
C PHE A 37 2.98 9.49 -152.59
N VAL A 38 4.20 9.45 -153.15
CA VAL A 38 5.44 9.18 -152.41
C VAL A 38 5.75 10.31 -151.43
N VAL A 39 5.55 11.58 -151.80
CA VAL A 39 5.67 12.73 -150.90
C VAL A 39 4.61 12.67 -149.80
N GLY A 40 3.37 12.30 -150.12
CA GLY A 40 2.31 12.08 -149.15
C GLY A 40 2.63 10.95 -148.17
N GLN A 41 3.09 9.80 -148.67
CA GLN A 41 3.59 8.67 -147.87
C GLN A 41 4.79 9.06 -147.00
N PHE A 42 5.72 9.86 -147.53
CA PHE A 42 6.90 10.33 -146.82
C PHE A 42 6.53 11.29 -145.69
N ILE A 43 5.65 12.26 -145.94
CA ILE A 43 5.15 13.19 -144.92
C ILE A 43 4.38 12.43 -143.84
N LEU A 44 3.48 11.51 -144.23
CA LEU A 44 2.69 10.71 -143.29
C LEU A 44 3.57 9.75 -142.48
N SER A 45 4.57 9.12 -143.10
CA SER A 45 5.55 8.26 -142.43
C SER A 45 6.40 9.06 -141.44
N ARG A 46 6.80 10.30 -141.79
CA ARG A 46 7.52 11.19 -140.88
C ARG A 46 6.66 11.67 -139.72
N GLU A 47 5.37 11.90 -139.95
CA GLU A 47 4.42 12.30 -138.91
C GLU A 47 4.05 11.13 -137.98
N ILE A 48 3.88 9.92 -138.51
CA ILE A 48 3.69 8.69 -137.72
C ILE A 48 4.96 8.35 -136.94
N SER A 49 6.14 8.36 -137.58
CA SER A 49 7.41 8.09 -136.90
C SER A 49 7.72 9.12 -135.81
N GLY A 50 7.39 10.40 -136.04
CA GLY A 50 7.53 11.44 -135.02
C GLY A 50 6.55 11.27 -133.86
N ARG A 51 5.30 10.86 -134.14
CA ARG A 51 4.33 10.48 -133.10
C ARG A 51 4.81 9.25 -132.33
N ASP A 52 5.37 8.25 -132.99
CA ASP A 52 5.91 7.03 -132.37
C ASP A 52 7.13 7.33 -131.49
N GLU A 53 8.03 8.23 -131.91
CA GLU A 53 9.16 8.70 -131.07
C GLU A 53 8.66 9.44 -129.82
N VAL A 54 7.66 10.32 -129.96
CA VAL A 54 7.06 11.04 -128.83
C VAL A 54 6.35 10.07 -127.89
N LEU A 55 5.60 9.10 -128.43
CA LEU A 55 4.94 8.05 -127.65
C LEU A 55 5.95 7.18 -126.91
N ASN A 56 7.05 6.79 -127.56
CA ASN A 56 8.12 6.00 -126.93
C ASN A 56 8.83 6.80 -125.81
N ARG A 57 9.10 8.09 -126.03
CA ARG A 57 9.68 8.97 -125.00
C ARG A 57 8.72 9.15 -123.82
N LEU A 58 7.43 9.39 -124.09
CA LEU A 58 6.40 9.48 -123.05
C LEU A 58 6.25 8.16 -122.30
N ASN A 59 6.30 7.01 -122.98
CA ASN A 59 6.23 5.71 -122.34
C ASN A 59 7.47 5.44 -121.45
N SER A 60 8.66 5.86 -121.89
CA SER A 60 9.87 5.83 -121.06
C SER A 60 9.76 6.73 -119.83
N GLN A 61 9.27 7.96 -119.98
CA GLN A 61 9.04 8.90 -118.87
C GLN A 61 7.97 8.38 -117.90
N ILE A 62 6.90 7.77 -118.40
CA ILE A 62 5.87 7.12 -117.59
C ILE A 62 6.49 5.96 -116.80
N ASN A 63 7.36 5.16 -117.41
CA ASN A 63 8.06 4.06 -116.72
C ASN A 63 9.02 4.57 -115.63
N GLU A 64 9.80 5.61 -115.91
CA GLU A 64 10.68 6.25 -114.92
C GLU A 64 9.89 6.87 -113.76
N LEU A 65 8.81 7.60 -114.05
CA LEU A 65 7.93 8.16 -113.03
C LEU A 65 7.23 7.06 -112.22
N THR A 66 6.85 5.95 -112.85
CA THR A 66 6.25 4.80 -112.18
C THR A 66 7.26 4.13 -111.25
N GLN A 67 8.54 4.00 -111.66
CA GLN A 67 9.62 3.49 -110.80
C GLN A 67 9.93 4.45 -109.64
N ALA A 68 10.01 5.75 -109.90
CA ALA A 68 10.23 6.76 -108.86
C ALA A 68 9.07 6.80 -107.85
N LEU A 69 7.83 6.73 -108.34
CA LEU A 69 6.63 6.64 -107.49
C LEU A 69 6.60 5.33 -106.69
N ALA A 70 7.05 4.21 -107.27
CA ALA A 70 7.16 2.95 -106.55
C ALA A 70 8.21 3.02 -105.43
N LEU A 71 9.36 3.66 -105.68
CA LEU A 71 10.42 3.88 -104.68
C LEU A 71 9.96 4.83 -103.58
N GLU A 72 9.26 5.92 -103.92
CA GLU A 72 8.69 6.88 -102.96
C GLU A 72 7.62 6.22 -102.09
N LYS A 73 6.72 5.43 -102.69
CA LYS A 73 5.76 4.61 -101.95
C LYS A 73 6.43 3.59 -101.03
N SER A 74 7.49 2.92 -101.49
CA SER A 74 8.27 1.98 -100.66
C SER A 74 8.94 2.69 -99.49
N GLY A 75 9.62 3.81 -99.74
CA GLY A 75 10.28 4.59 -98.68
C GLY A 75 9.28 5.16 -97.68
N LYS A 76 8.10 5.60 -98.14
CA LYS A 76 7.00 6.00 -97.26
C LYS A 76 6.52 4.84 -96.40
N GLN A 77 6.35 3.64 -96.97
CA GLN A 77 6.00 2.44 -96.22
C GLN A 77 7.06 2.10 -95.17
N ASP A 78 8.35 2.15 -95.50
CA ASP A 78 9.45 1.89 -94.57
C ASP A 78 9.48 2.90 -93.40
N LEU A 79 9.16 4.17 -93.68
CA LEU A 79 9.02 5.21 -92.66
C LEU A 79 7.80 4.96 -91.76
N GLU A 80 6.65 4.59 -92.33
CA GLU A 80 5.45 4.23 -91.57
C GLU A 80 5.72 3.02 -90.66
N ASP A 81 6.41 2.00 -91.15
CA ASP A 81 6.82 0.83 -90.38
C ASP A 81 7.83 1.18 -89.28
N SER A 82 8.79 2.07 -89.56
CA SER A 82 9.75 2.57 -88.58
C SER A 82 9.06 3.38 -87.47
N VAL A 83 8.10 4.23 -87.82
CA VAL A 83 7.30 4.99 -86.85
C VAL A 83 6.47 4.05 -85.99
N ALA A 84 5.85 3.02 -86.58
CA ALA A 84 5.10 2.01 -85.85
C ALA A 84 5.98 1.25 -84.85
N ASN A 85 7.19 0.84 -85.27
CA ASN A 85 8.16 0.18 -84.40
C ASN A 85 8.67 1.08 -83.26
N LEU A 86 8.93 2.36 -83.56
CA LEU A 86 9.33 3.34 -82.55
C LEU A 86 8.19 3.62 -81.56
N GLN A 87 6.95 3.74 -82.03
CA GLN A 87 5.78 3.89 -81.16
C GLN A 87 5.58 2.68 -80.26
N ALA A 88 5.73 1.46 -80.79
CA ALA A 88 5.67 0.24 -79.99
C ALA A 88 6.78 0.20 -78.93
N SER A 89 8.01 0.55 -79.31
CA SER A 89 9.17 0.59 -78.40
C SER A 89 9.02 1.66 -77.31
N LEU A 90 8.50 2.84 -77.65
CA LEU A 90 8.22 3.92 -76.70
C LEU A 90 7.14 3.49 -75.69
N SER A 91 6.05 2.89 -76.17
CA SER A 91 4.97 2.38 -75.31
C SER A 91 5.49 1.31 -74.33
N MET A 92 6.35 0.40 -74.80
CA MET A 92 7.01 -0.58 -73.92
C MET A 92 7.90 0.09 -72.87
N ALA A 93 8.72 1.08 -73.26
CA ALA A 93 9.59 1.81 -72.34
C ALA A 93 8.80 2.65 -71.31
N GLU A 94 7.69 3.27 -71.71
CA GLU A 94 6.79 4.00 -70.81
C GLU A 94 6.10 3.05 -69.82
N GLY A 95 5.72 1.85 -70.28
CA GLY A 95 5.19 0.78 -69.43
C GLY A 95 6.21 0.33 -68.38
N GLU A 96 7.45 0.08 -68.79
CA GLU A 96 8.52 -0.33 -67.86
C GLU A 96 8.88 0.79 -66.88
N ARG A 97 8.94 2.05 -67.34
CA ARG A 97 9.13 3.22 -66.46
C ARG A 97 8.01 3.31 -65.42
N SER A 98 6.76 3.11 -65.82
CA SER A 98 5.60 3.13 -64.91
C SER A 98 5.65 1.99 -63.91
N ARG A 99 6.08 0.79 -64.35
CA ARG A 99 6.32 -0.36 -63.48
C ARG A 99 7.42 -0.07 -62.46
N LEU A 100 8.58 0.43 -62.89
CA LEU A 100 9.70 0.78 -62.00
C LEU A 100 9.33 1.88 -61.02
N GLN A 101 8.57 2.89 -61.46
CA GLN A 101 8.06 3.95 -60.58
C GLN A 101 7.17 3.36 -59.48
N SER A 102 6.24 2.46 -59.82
CA SER A 102 5.38 1.84 -58.80
C SER A 102 6.15 0.97 -57.80
N LEU A 103 7.20 0.27 -58.25
CA LEU A 103 8.10 -0.49 -57.37
C LEU A 103 8.91 0.42 -56.43
N LEU A 104 9.40 1.55 -56.93
CA LEU A 104 10.10 2.57 -56.13
C LEU A 104 9.17 3.20 -55.09
N ASP A 105 7.95 3.57 -55.49
CA ASP A 105 6.95 4.14 -54.59
C ASP A 105 6.58 3.13 -53.49
N ALA A 106 6.34 1.87 -53.84
CA ALA A 106 6.10 0.80 -52.88
C ALA A 106 7.28 0.56 -51.93
N GLY A 107 8.51 0.55 -52.47
CA GLY A 107 9.74 0.42 -51.67
C GLY A 107 9.93 1.59 -50.70
N SER A 108 9.72 2.82 -51.15
CA SER A 108 9.83 4.03 -50.34
C SER A 108 8.80 4.04 -49.19
N GLY A 109 7.55 3.63 -49.46
CA GLY A 109 6.51 3.49 -48.45
C GLY A 109 6.85 2.42 -47.41
N SER A 110 7.42 1.28 -47.84
CA SER A 110 7.87 0.23 -46.91
C SER A 110 9.02 0.68 -46.01
N ASN A 111 9.97 1.45 -46.54
CA ASN A 111 11.06 2.04 -45.75
C ASN A 111 10.55 3.07 -44.75
N GLN A 112 9.59 3.93 -45.12
CA GLN A 112 8.97 4.86 -44.18
C GLN A 112 8.24 4.13 -43.05
N ALA A 113 7.47 3.09 -43.37
CA ALA A 113 6.79 2.28 -42.36
C ALA A 113 7.78 1.57 -41.42
N ALA A 114 8.88 1.04 -41.95
CA ALA A 114 9.96 0.46 -41.15
C ALA A 114 10.62 1.51 -40.23
N GLN A 115 10.92 2.71 -40.76
CA GLN A 115 11.51 3.81 -40.00
C GLN A 115 10.60 4.26 -38.85
N GLN A 116 9.29 4.37 -39.11
CA GLN A 116 8.29 4.67 -38.08
C GLN A 116 8.26 3.59 -36.99
N ARG A 117 8.30 2.31 -37.38
CA ARG A 117 8.30 1.19 -36.45
C ARG A 117 9.57 1.12 -35.61
N VAL A 118 10.73 1.45 -36.18
CA VAL A 118 11.98 1.60 -35.42
C VAL A 118 11.88 2.76 -34.43
N GLY A 119 11.31 3.89 -34.84
CA GLY A 119 11.07 5.03 -33.95
C GLY A 119 10.20 4.67 -32.75
N THR A 120 9.07 3.99 -32.98
CA THR A 120 8.16 3.57 -31.89
C THR A 120 8.79 2.52 -30.97
N LEU A 121 9.50 1.52 -31.52
CA LEU A 121 10.21 0.52 -30.72
C LEU A 121 11.33 1.14 -29.88
N THR A 122 12.05 2.13 -30.43
CA THR A 122 13.09 2.85 -29.69
C THR A 122 12.49 3.62 -28.52
N GLN A 123 11.37 4.31 -28.74
CA GLN A 123 10.65 5.00 -27.66
C GLN A 123 10.19 4.03 -26.57
N GLN A 124 9.59 2.89 -26.94
CA GLN A 124 9.16 1.87 -25.98
C GLN A 124 10.33 1.29 -25.18
N LEU A 125 11.48 1.06 -25.83
CA LEU A 125 12.68 0.58 -25.16
C LEU A 125 13.20 1.59 -24.14
N ASP A 126 13.21 2.88 -24.48
CA ASP A 126 13.64 3.93 -23.56
C ASP A 126 12.66 4.10 -22.38
N GLU A 127 11.36 4.02 -22.63
CA GLU A 127 10.34 4.00 -21.57
C GLU A 127 10.55 2.79 -20.63
N GLN A 128 10.81 1.61 -21.18
CA GLN A 128 11.05 0.40 -20.40
C GLN A 128 12.37 0.46 -19.60
N LYS A 129 13.44 1.02 -20.17
CA LYS A 129 14.70 1.28 -19.46
C LYS A 129 14.49 2.24 -18.29
N GLN A 130 13.75 3.33 -18.50
CA GLN A 130 13.45 4.28 -17.43
C GLN A 130 12.60 3.65 -16.35
N ALA A 131 11.58 2.85 -16.70
CA ALA A 131 10.77 2.12 -15.74
C ALA A 131 11.60 1.14 -14.92
N SER A 132 12.52 0.40 -15.57
CA SER A 132 13.45 -0.51 -14.90
C SER A 132 14.40 0.22 -13.96
N ALA A 133 14.96 1.36 -14.38
CA ALA A 133 15.82 2.18 -13.53
C ALA A 133 15.09 2.70 -12.27
N ARG A 134 13.83 3.15 -12.43
CA ARG A 134 12.98 3.53 -11.29
C ARG A 134 12.71 2.35 -10.37
N ALA A 135 12.39 1.18 -10.92
CA ALA A 135 12.17 -0.04 -10.12
C ALA A 135 13.41 -0.44 -9.31
N LEU A 136 14.61 -0.37 -9.91
CA LEU A 136 15.87 -0.62 -9.20
C LEU A 136 16.07 0.36 -8.03
N SER A 137 15.85 1.67 -8.27
CA SER A 137 15.95 2.67 -7.20
C SER A 137 14.95 2.42 -6.06
N GLN A 138 13.75 1.92 -6.38
CA GLN A 138 12.74 1.56 -5.39
C GLN A 138 13.16 0.33 -4.58
N VAL A 139 13.77 -0.68 -5.22
CA VAL A 139 14.32 -1.85 -4.54
C VAL A 139 15.44 -1.46 -3.58
N ASP A 140 16.34 -0.56 -3.99
CA ASP A 140 17.41 -0.07 -3.12
C ASP A 140 16.87 0.66 -1.90
N LEU A 141 15.86 1.52 -2.07
CA LEU A 141 15.19 2.20 -0.97
C LEU A 141 14.51 1.20 -0.02
N LEU A 142 13.80 0.21 -0.57
CA LEU A 142 13.15 -0.83 0.24
C LEU A 142 14.17 -1.66 1.01
N ASN A 143 15.32 -2.00 0.40
CA ASN A 143 16.40 -2.71 1.08
C ASN A 143 16.98 -1.88 2.24
N GLN A 144 17.17 -0.57 2.06
CA GLN A 144 17.58 0.33 3.13
C GLN A 144 16.54 0.39 4.26
N GLN A 145 15.24 0.45 3.92
CA GLN A 145 14.16 0.42 4.91
C GLN A 145 14.12 -0.91 5.67
N ILE A 146 14.28 -2.04 4.99
CA ILE A 146 14.33 -3.37 5.62
C ILE A 146 15.52 -3.47 6.58
N ALA A 147 16.69 -2.96 6.18
CA ALA A 147 17.87 -2.93 7.06
C ALA A 147 17.61 -2.06 8.31
N ALA A 148 16.98 -0.90 8.16
CA ALA A 148 16.61 -0.04 9.28
C ALA A 148 15.59 -0.72 10.22
N LEU A 149 14.57 -1.38 9.67
CA LEU A 149 13.59 -2.14 10.46
C LEU A 149 14.23 -3.30 11.21
N ARG A 150 15.16 -4.04 10.60
CA ARG A 150 15.92 -5.09 11.28
C ARG A 150 16.75 -4.54 12.45
N SER A 151 17.38 -3.39 12.27
CA SER A 151 18.10 -2.72 13.37
C SER A 151 17.17 -2.27 14.49
N GLN A 152 15.97 -1.79 14.17
CA GLN A 152 14.96 -1.42 15.17
C GLN A 152 14.46 -2.64 15.95
N ILE A 153 14.18 -3.76 15.26
CA ILE A 153 13.77 -5.02 15.90
C ILE A 153 14.87 -5.49 16.87
N ALA A 154 16.12 -5.53 16.43
CA ALA A 154 17.24 -5.93 17.29
C ALA A 154 17.39 -5.03 18.53
N ALA A 155 17.16 -3.72 18.40
CA ALA A 155 17.19 -2.79 19.53
C ALA A 155 16.03 -3.04 20.51
N VAL A 156 14.83 -3.35 20.00
CA VAL A 156 13.66 -3.67 20.83
C VAL A 156 13.86 -5.01 21.54
N GLU A 157 14.39 -6.03 20.87
CA GLU A 157 14.71 -7.33 21.49
C GLU A 157 15.73 -7.17 22.61
N ALA A 158 16.80 -6.39 22.40
CA ALA A 158 17.79 -6.11 23.44
C ALA A 158 17.18 -5.34 24.63
N ALA A 159 16.30 -4.38 24.38
CA ALA A 159 15.60 -3.65 25.43
C ALA A 159 14.63 -4.54 26.21
N LEU A 160 13.92 -5.45 25.54
CA LEU A 160 13.03 -6.42 26.17
C LEU A 160 13.82 -7.37 27.08
N GLN A 161 14.91 -7.95 26.59
CA GLN A 161 15.76 -8.84 27.39
C GLN A 161 16.30 -8.14 28.64
N ALA A 162 16.79 -6.90 28.52
CA ALA A 162 17.26 -6.11 29.65
C ALA A 162 16.15 -5.84 30.68
N SER A 163 14.91 -5.62 30.21
CA SER A 163 13.75 -5.45 31.10
C SER A 163 13.39 -6.75 31.83
N GLU A 164 13.39 -7.89 31.13
CA GLU A 164 13.11 -9.19 31.72
C GLU A 164 14.13 -9.58 32.80
N GLU A 165 15.42 -9.35 32.55
CA GLU A 165 16.48 -9.58 33.54
C GLU A 165 16.30 -8.70 34.80
N LYS A 166 15.89 -7.44 34.60
CA LYS A 166 15.59 -6.51 35.70
C LYS A 166 14.37 -6.96 36.50
N ASP A 167 13.33 -7.46 35.84
CA ASP A 167 12.13 -7.96 36.49
C ASP A 167 12.41 -9.23 37.29
N GLN A 168 13.17 -10.17 36.74
CA GLN A 168 13.62 -11.36 37.48
C GLN A 168 14.40 -10.98 38.74
N THR A 169 15.35 -10.05 38.61
CA THR A 169 16.13 -9.54 39.73
C THR A 169 15.22 -8.89 40.79
N SER A 170 14.21 -8.14 40.36
CA SER A 170 13.26 -7.47 41.25
C SER A 170 12.36 -8.47 41.97
N GLN A 171 11.88 -9.52 41.28
CA GLN A 171 11.10 -10.59 41.90
C GLN A 171 11.90 -11.36 42.95
N VAL A 172 13.19 -11.67 42.68
CA VAL A 172 14.07 -12.31 43.67
C VAL A 172 14.25 -11.42 44.90
N LYS A 173 14.44 -10.10 44.72
CA LYS A 173 14.54 -9.15 45.84
C LYS A 173 13.25 -9.07 46.65
N ILE A 174 12.09 -9.03 46.00
CA ILE A 174 10.78 -9.02 46.67
C ILE A 174 10.56 -10.30 47.47
N ALA A 175 10.88 -11.46 46.90
CA ALA A 175 10.78 -12.74 47.60
C ALA A 175 11.73 -12.80 48.82
N ASP A 176 12.95 -12.28 48.69
CA ASP A 176 13.89 -12.21 49.80
C ASP A 176 13.42 -11.29 50.93
N LEU A 177 12.95 -10.08 50.57
CA LEU A 177 12.37 -9.13 51.52
C LEU A 177 11.15 -9.71 52.23
N GLY A 178 10.26 -10.40 51.50
CA GLY A 178 9.10 -11.07 52.07
C GLY A 178 9.48 -12.12 53.11
N ARG A 179 10.51 -12.95 52.82
CA ARG A 179 11.02 -13.92 53.80
C ARG A 179 11.60 -13.25 55.03
N ARG A 180 12.44 -12.22 54.87
CA ARG A 180 13.04 -11.48 55.99
C ARG A 180 11.98 -10.83 56.87
N LEU A 181 10.97 -10.22 56.26
CA LEU A 181 9.87 -9.58 56.99
C LEU A 181 9.07 -10.61 57.78
N ASN A 182 8.74 -11.75 57.18
CA ASN A 182 8.03 -12.82 57.88
C ASN A 182 8.82 -13.37 59.07
N VAL A 183 10.13 -13.56 58.92
CA VAL A 183 11.01 -13.99 60.03
C VAL A 183 11.07 -12.93 61.12
N ALA A 184 11.25 -11.66 60.77
CA ALA A 184 11.28 -10.56 61.74
C ALA A 184 9.95 -10.40 62.48
N LEU A 185 8.82 -10.54 61.78
CA LEU A 185 7.49 -10.50 62.38
C LEU A 185 7.28 -11.67 63.35
N ALA A 186 7.66 -12.88 62.96
CA ALA A 186 7.57 -14.06 63.82
C ALA A 186 8.41 -13.90 65.10
N GLN A 187 9.62 -13.34 64.98
CA GLN A 187 10.48 -13.02 66.13
C GLN A 187 9.82 -12.00 67.06
N ARG A 188 9.25 -10.91 66.53
CA ARG A 188 8.54 -9.91 67.34
C ARG A 188 7.31 -10.45 68.04
N VAL A 189 6.51 -11.27 67.35
CA VAL A 189 5.34 -11.92 67.95
C VAL A 189 5.77 -12.91 69.06
N GLN A 190 6.87 -13.63 68.86
CA GLN A 190 7.40 -14.54 69.86
C GLN A 190 7.96 -13.78 71.08
N GLU A 191 8.69 -12.69 70.86
CA GLU A 191 9.16 -11.78 71.93
C GLU A 191 7.96 -11.26 72.73
N LEU A 192 6.95 -10.71 72.06
CA LEU A 192 5.73 -10.20 72.71
C LEU A 192 5.04 -11.28 73.54
N ASN A 193 4.89 -12.50 72.99
CA ASN A 193 4.29 -13.61 73.71
C ASN A 193 5.10 -14.01 74.95
N ARG A 194 6.42 -14.03 74.87
CA ARG A 194 7.31 -14.32 76.01
C ARG A 194 7.15 -13.26 77.10
N TYR A 195 7.25 -11.98 76.74
CA TYR A 195 7.07 -10.89 77.71
C TYR A 195 5.68 -10.90 78.32
N ARG A 196 4.65 -11.20 77.53
CA ARG A 196 3.29 -11.37 78.03
C ARG A 196 3.23 -12.48 79.08
N SER A 197 3.78 -13.66 78.82
CA SER A 197 3.82 -14.77 79.77
C SER A 197 4.60 -14.46 81.05
N ASP A 198 5.79 -13.86 80.93
CA ASP A 198 6.63 -13.50 82.08
C ASP A 198 5.94 -12.41 82.94
N PHE A 199 5.36 -11.40 82.29
CA PHE A 199 4.57 -10.36 82.95
C PHE A 199 3.37 -10.94 83.70
N PHE A 200 2.59 -11.81 83.05
CA PHE A 200 1.43 -12.44 83.67
C PHE A 200 1.81 -13.37 84.82
N GLY A 201 2.94 -14.07 84.74
CA GLY A 201 3.46 -14.90 85.82
C GLY A 201 3.75 -14.08 87.08
N ARG A 202 4.44 -12.95 86.93
CA ARG A 202 4.76 -12.04 88.05
C ARG A 202 3.55 -11.32 88.60
N LEU A 203 2.67 -10.82 87.71
CA LEU A 203 1.42 -10.19 88.15
C LEU A 203 0.53 -11.21 88.88
N ARG A 204 0.52 -12.47 88.42
CA ARG A 204 -0.11 -13.57 89.14
C ARG A 204 0.51 -13.76 90.52
N GLU A 205 1.84 -13.79 90.66
CA GLU A 205 2.49 -13.94 91.97
C GLU A 205 2.06 -12.85 92.98
N ILE A 206 2.00 -11.59 92.53
CA ILE A 206 1.57 -10.44 93.35
C ILE A 206 0.07 -10.50 93.72
N LEU A 207 -0.75 -11.09 92.85
CA LEU A 207 -2.21 -11.15 93.00
C LEU A 207 -2.75 -12.52 93.49
N SER A 208 -1.90 -13.54 93.64
CA SER A 208 -2.32 -14.93 93.96
C SER A 208 -2.78 -15.12 95.41
N ASP A 209 -2.35 -14.26 96.33
CA ASP A 209 -2.62 -14.38 97.77
C ASP A 209 -3.97 -13.76 98.18
N ARG A 210 -4.95 -13.77 97.26
CA ARG A 210 -6.20 -12.99 97.40
C ARG A 210 -7.42 -13.80 97.01
N ASP A 211 -8.31 -14.01 97.98
CA ASP A 211 -9.55 -14.78 97.81
C ASP A 211 -10.53 -14.18 96.79
N ASN A 212 -10.37 -12.89 96.46
CA ASN A 212 -11.31 -12.13 95.63
C ASN A 212 -10.91 -12.00 94.14
N ILE A 213 -9.81 -12.63 93.72
CA ILE A 213 -9.30 -12.57 92.34
C ILE A 213 -9.30 -13.96 91.74
N ARG A 214 -10.01 -14.13 90.61
CA ARG A 214 -9.96 -15.37 89.83
C ARG A 214 -9.10 -15.19 88.59
N ILE A 215 -8.20 -16.13 88.34
CA ILE A 215 -7.35 -16.13 87.16
C ILE A 215 -7.92 -17.11 86.14
N VAL A 216 -8.31 -16.61 84.97
CA VAL A 216 -8.85 -17.41 83.85
C VAL A 216 -8.00 -17.16 82.62
N GLY A 217 -7.10 -18.09 82.28
CA GLY A 217 -6.15 -17.91 81.19
C GLY A 217 -5.21 -16.74 81.46
N ASP A 218 -5.28 -15.71 80.60
CA ASP A 218 -4.51 -14.47 80.67
C ASP A 218 -5.34 -13.28 81.21
N ARG A 219 -6.42 -13.57 81.96
CA ARG A 219 -7.32 -12.54 82.50
C ARG A 219 -7.40 -12.62 84.02
N PHE A 220 -7.30 -11.46 84.65
CA PHE A 220 -7.64 -11.30 86.07
C PHE A 220 -9.09 -10.86 86.19
N VAL A 221 -9.90 -11.66 86.86
CA VAL A 221 -11.33 -11.46 87.00
C VAL A 221 -11.62 -11.03 88.43
N PHE A 222 -12.17 -9.82 88.56
CA PHE A 222 -12.65 -9.25 89.81
C PHE A 222 -14.17 -9.26 89.80
N GLN A 223 -14.79 -9.77 90.87
CA GLN A 223 -16.23 -9.65 91.03
C GLN A 223 -16.62 -8.18 91.25
N SER A 224 -17.68 -7.73 90.59
CA SER A 224 -18.07 -6.32 90.63
C SER A 224 -18.44 -5.86 92.03
N GLU A 225 -18.98 -6.73 92.88
CA GLU A 225 -19.39 -6.45 94.26
C GLU A 225 -18.21 -6.10 95.17
N VAL A 226 -17.04 -6.65 94.87
CA VAL A 226 -15.80 -6.35 95.60
C VAL A 226 -15.36 -4.92 95.30
N LEU A 227 -15.54 -4.47 94.06
CA LEU A 227 -15.05 -3.18 93.59
C LEU A 227 -16.09 -2.05 93.72
N PHE A 228 -17.38 -2.38 93.56
CA PHE A 228 -18.45 -1.41 93.40
C PHE A 228 -19.66 -1.78 94.25
N PRO A 229 -20.35 -0.78 94.83
CA PRO A 229 -21.70 -0.98 95.34
C PRO A 229 -22.67 -1.38 94.22
N SER A 230 -23.78 -2.02 94.60
CA SER A 230 -24.83 -2.42 93.66
C SER A 230 -25.35 -1.21 92.86
N GLY A 231 -25.49 -1.36 91.54
CA GLY A 231 -25.95 -0.30 90.63
C GLY A 231 -25.01 0.90 90.45
N SER A 232 -23.84 0.92 91.10
CA SER A 232 -22.88 2.02 91.01
C SER A 232 -21.67 1.66 90.14
N ALA A 233 -21.00 2.69 89.64
CA ALA A 233 -19.66 2.62 89.03
C ALA A 233 -18.59 3.36 89.84
N ASP A 234 -18.95 3.89 91.01
CA ASP A 234 -18.00 4.53 91.92
C ASP A 234 -17.37 3.46 92.81
N LEU A 235 -16.04 3.41 92.87
CA LEU A 235 -15.29 2.39 93.63
C LEU A 235 -15.56 2.54 95.15
N ASN A 236 -15.89 1.42 95.80
CA ASN A 236 -15.99 1.36 97.27
C ASN A 236 -14.56 1.38 97.92
N PRO A 237 -14.44 1.58 99.25
CA PRO A 237 -13.11 1.64 99.90
C PRO A 237 -12.24 0.40 99.71
N ASP A 238 -12.84 -0.79 99.69
CA ASP A 238 -12.13 -2.06 99.48
C ASP A 238 -11.60 -2.16 98.04
N GLY A 239 -12.42 -1.79 97.06
CA GLY A 239 -12.08 -1.71 95.65
C GLY A 239 -10.99 -0.69 95.37
N GLN A 240 -10.99 0.47 96.04
CA GLN A 240 -9.88 1.43 95.97
C GLN A 240 -8.59 0.83 96.50
N THR A 241 -8.64 0.09 97.61
CA THR A 241 -7.49 -0.58 98.19
C THR A 241 -6.92 -1.64 97.25
N GLU A 242 -7.77 -2.45 96.61
CA GLU A 242 -7.32 -3.47 95.65
C GLU A 242 -6.78 -2.85 94.35
N MET A 243 -7.42 -1.80 93.83
CA MET A 243 -6.94 -1.11 92.63
C MET A 243 -5.65 -0.33 92.87
N ALA A 244 -5.40 0.17 94.08
CA ALA A 244 -4.14 0.85 94.41
C ALA A 244 -2.95 -0.13 94.40
N LYS A 245 -3.17 -1.36 94.90
CA LYS A 245 -2.17 -2.43 94.84
C LYS A 245 -1.91 -2.88 93.40
N LEU A 246 -2.97 -3.00 92.60
CA LEU A 246 -2.83 -3.28 91.16
C LEU A 246 -2.04 -2.17 90.46
N ALA A 247 -2.34 -0.89 90.74
CA ALA A 247 -1.60 0.24 90.17
C ALA A 247 -0.10 0.16 90.50
N ALA A 248 0.26 -0.10 91.76
CA ALA A 248 1.65 -0.26 92.18
C ALA A 248 2.35 -1.41 91.44
N ALA A 249 1.69 -2.57 91.35
CA ALA A 249 2.22 -3.72 90.61
C ALA A 249 2.44 -3.38 89.13
N LEU A 250 1.46 -2.74 88.48
CA LEU A 250 1.55 -2.33 87.08
C LEU A 250 2.70 -1.35 86.83
N ILE A 251 2.90 -0.38 87.74
CA ILE A 251 4.00 0.58 87.63
C ILE A 251 5.34 -0.13 87.72
N ASP A 252 5.52 -1.04 88.67
CA ASP A 252 6.78 -1.76 88.83
C ASP A 252 7.06 -2.70 87.65
N LEU A 253 6.05 -3.45 87.21
CA LEU A 253 6.16 -4.33 86.05
C LEU A 253 6.38 -3.56 84.74
N SER A 254 5.81 -2.35 84.59
CA SER A 254 6.00 -1.53 83.39
C SER A 254 7.46 -1.13 83.14
N LYS A 255 8.30 -1.09 84.20
CA LYS A 255 9.74 -0.79 84.11
C LYS A 255 10.54 -1.93 83.47
N GLU A 256 10.03 -3.16 83.53
CA GLU A 256 10.70 -4.35 82.97
C GLU A 256 10.35 -4.56 81.49
N ILE A 257 9.30 -3.91 80.98
CA ILE A 257 8.88 -4.05 79.58
C ILE A 257 9.61 -3.00 78.71
N PRO A 258 10.34 -3.41 77.66
CA PRO A 258 10.98 -2.47 76.74
C PRO A 258 9.98 -1.50 76.10
N PRO A 259 10.33 -0.21 75.95
CA PRO A 259 9.41 0.80 75.42
C PRO A 259 8.97 0.53 73.97
N GLU A 260 9.72 -0.26 73.21
CA GLU A 260 9.41 -0.65 71.83
C GLU A 260 8.22 -1.62 71.74
N ILE A 261 7.81 -2.22 72.86
CA ILE A 261 6.66 -3.11 72.91
C ILE A 261 5.38 -2.27 73.11
N ASN A 262 4.53 -2.28 72.09
CA ASN A 262 3.24 -1.59 72.09
C ASN A 262 2.16 -2.37 72.85
N TRP A 263 2.33 -2.53 74.16
CA TRP A 263 1.35 -3.16 75.04
C TRP A 263 0.41 -2.13 75.69
N VAL A 264 -0.81 -2.57 75.99
CA VAL A 264 -1.79 -1.87 76.83
C VAL A 264 -2.50 -2.86 77.76
N LEU A 265 -2.88 -2.40 78.95
CA LEU A 265 -3.79 -3.10 79.85
C LEU A 265 -5.23 -2.70 79.52
N ARG A 266 -6.00 -3.68 79.06
CA ARG A 266 -7.43 -3.53 78.78
C ARG A 266 -8.26 -3.93 79.99
N VAL A 267 -9.13 -3.02 80.42
CA VAL A 267 -10.12 -3.20 81.47
C VAL A 267 -11.48 -3.44 80.83
N ASP A 268 -11.98 -4.66 80.95
CA ASP A 268 -13.22 -5.12 80.35
C ASP A 268 -14.31 -5.17 81.43
N GLY A 269 -15.35 -4.35 81.29
CA GLY A 269 -16.50 -4.33 82.20
C GLY A 269 -17.63 -5.21 81.70
N HIS A 270 -18.24 -5.98 82.61
CA HIS A 270 -19.38 -6.85 82.30
C HIS A 270 -20.51 -6.69 83.34
N THR A 271 -21.73 -6.95 82.91
CA THR A 271 -22.93 -7.05 83.77
C THR A 271 -23.50 -8.47 83.71
N ASP A 272 -24.48 -8.75 84.58
CA ASP A 272 -25.37 -9.89 84.37
C ASP A 272 -26.46 -9.53 83.36
N ASN A 273 -27.39 -10.47 83.17
CA ASN A 273 -28.51 -10.35 82.25
C ASN A 273 -29.76 -9.69 82.86
N VAL A 274 -29.65 -9.05 84.04
CA VAL A 274 -30.77 -8.36 84.66
C VAL A 274 -30.86 -6.96 84.04
N PRO A 275 -31.97 -6.59 83.39
CA PRO A 275 -32.11 -5.26 82.83
C PRO A 275 -32.11 -4.20 83.93
N LEU A 276 -31.38 -3.11 83.71
CA LEU A 276 -31.51 -1.90 84.52
C LEU A 276 -32.89 -1.28 84.32
N SER A 277 -33.38 -0.53 85.31
CA SER A 277 -34.71 0.11 85.26
C SER A 277 -34.85 1.16 84.15
N GLY A 278 -33.75 1.57 83.50
CA GLY A 278 -33.69 2.63 82.49
C GLY A 278 -33.86 4.04 83.04
N THR A 279 -34.28 4.18 84.29
CA THR A 279 -34.57 5.45 84.97
C THR A 279 -33.49 5.91 85.96
N GLY A 280 -32.45 5.08 86.17
CA GLY A 280 -31.32 5.37 87.04
C GLY A 280 -30.20 6.16 86.35
N ARG A 281 -29.05 6.30 87.03
CA ARG A 281 -27.85 7.00 86.51
C ARG A 281 -27.32 6.41 85.20
N TYR A 282 -27.53 5.12 84.97
CA TYR A 282 -27.13 4.42 83.76
C TYR A 282 -28.38 3.90 83.02
N PRO A 283 -28.52 4.20 81.71
CA PRO A 283 -29.70 3.81 80.93
C PRO A 283 -29.76 2.30 80.65
N ASP A 284 -28.61 1.63 80.51
CA ASP A 284 -28.52 0.21 80.18
C ASP A 284 -27.23 -0.44 80.69
N ASN A 285 -27.14 -1.76 80.48
CA ASN A 285 -26.02 -2.60 80.92
C ASN A 285 -24.71 -2.26 80.18
N TRP A 286 -24.80 -1.73 78.95
CA TRP A 286 -23.65 -1.21 78.20
C TRP A 286 -23.04 0.03 78.86
N ALA A 287 -23.88 0.99 79.23
CA ALA A 287 -23.46 2.20 79.90
C ALA A 287 -22.88 1.91 81.29
N LEU A 288 -23.50 1.02 82.07
CA LEU A 288 -23.00 0.64 83.39
C LEU A 288 -21.65 -0.08 83.31
N SER A 289 -21.52 -1.07 82.44
CA SER A 289 -20.25 -1.80 82.28
C SER A 289 -19.11 -0.90 81.79
N SER A 290 -19.39 -0.04 80.81
CA SER A 290 -18.41 0.95 80.30
C SER A 290 -18.00 1.94 81.39
N ALA A 291 -18.96 2.45 82.16
CA ALA A 291 -18.69 3.39 83.24
C ALA A 291 -17.81 2.76 84.33
N ARG A 292 -18.06 1.49 84.70
CA ARG A 292 -17.22 0.75 85.64
C ARG A 292 -15.80 0.54 85.13
N ALA A 293 -15.64 0.12 83.88
CA ALA A 293 -14.32 -0.02 83.27
C ALA A 293 -13.56 1.31 83.24
N ILE A 294 -14.23 2.41 82.87
CA ILE A 294 -13.66 3.76 82.87
C ILE A 294 -13.28 4.20 84.30
N ALA A 295 -14.11 3.88 85.31
CA ALA A 295 -13.81 4.22 86.70
C ALA A 295 -12.53 3.55 87.19
N VAL A 296 -12.33 2.27 86.88
CA VAL A 296 -11.07 1.56 87.16
C VAL A 296 -9.90 2.22 86.43
N VAL A 297 -10.01 2.48 85.13
CA VAL A 297 -8.93 3.13 84.35
C VAL A 297 -8.57 4.49 84.94
N LYS A 298 -9.56 5.34 85.23
CA LYS A 298 -9.33 6.66 85.84
C LYS A 298 -8.67 6.54 87.20
N PHE A 299 -9.06 5.56 88.00
CA PHE A 299 -8.42 5.29 89.29
C PHE A 299 -6.95 4.90 89.12
N LEU A 300 -6.65 3.98 88.19
CA LEU A 300 -5.27 3.56 87.90
C LEU A 300 -4.40 4.74 87.41
N ILE A 301 -4.95 5.60 86.55
CA ILE A 301 -4.28 6.83 86.09
C ILE A 301 -3.98 7.77 87.27
N ALA A 302 -4.96 7.97 88.15
CA ALA A 302 -4.77 8.81 89.35
C ALA A 302 -3.69 8.24 90.29
N HIS A 303 -3.40 6.95 90.22
CA HIS A 303 -2.37 6.27 91.01
C HIS A 303 -1.05 6.08 90.25
N GLY A 304 -0.87 6.75 89.10
CA GLY A 304 0.42 6.84 88.40
C GLY A 304 0.62 5.89 87.23
N VAL A 305 -0.38 5.07 86.88
CA VAL A 305 -0.30 4.23 85.67
C VAL A 305 -0.45 5.13 84.42
N PRO A 306 0.47 5.05 83.43
CA PRO A 306 0.39 5.88 82.22
C PRO A 306 -0.92 5.68 81.46
N ALA A 307 -1.60 6.77 81.10
CA ALA A 307 -2.91 6.72 80.45
C ALA A 307 -2.85 6.08 79.05
N ASP A 308 -1.72 6.20 78.35
CA ASP A 308 -1.46 5.58 77.05
C ASP A 308 -1.24 4.05 77.10
N ARG A 309 -1.12 3.49 78.32
CA ARG A 309 -1.03 2.05 78.59
C ARG A 309 -2.35 1.45 79.06
N LEU A 310 -3.45 2.21 79.06
CA LEU A 310 -4.75 1.76 79.57
C LEU A 310 -5.85 1.91 78.51
N VAL A 311 -6.73 0.91 78.45
CA VAL A 311 -7.92 0.91 77.61
C VAL A 311 -9.11 0.44 78.45
N ALA A 312 -10.24 1.14 78.37
CA ALA A 312 -11.50 0.70 78.97
C ALA A 312 -12.46 0.21 77.87
N ALA A 313 -13.07 -0.95 78.08
CA ALA A 313 -14.12 -1.47 77.21
C ALA A 313 -15.30 -1.98 78.06
N GLY A 314 -16.53 -1.63 77.68
CA GLY A 314 -17.73 -2.27 78.24
C GLY A 314 -18.22 -3.35 77.29
N PHE A 315 -18.80 -4.42 77.83
CA PHE A 315 -19.41 -5.50 77.04
C PHE A 315 -20.86 -5.79 77.42
N GLY A 316 -21.39 -5.08 78.43
CA GLY A 316 -22.71 -5.35 78.99
C GLY A 316 -22.87 -6.82 79.40
N GLU A 317 -24.02 -7.39 79.07
CA GLU A 317 -24.40 -8.77 79.37
C GLU A 317 -24.01 -9.78 78.28
N PHE A 318 -23.44 -9.31 77.16
CA PHE A 318 -23.27 -10.08 75.92
C PHE A 318 -22.03 -11.00 75.91
N GLN A 319 -21.28 -11.04 77.00
CA GLN A 319 -20.15 -11.98 77.20
C GLN A 319 -20.23 -12.62 78.60
N PRO A 320 -21.25 -13.47 78.85
CA PRO A 320 -21.40 -14.14 80.14
C PRO A 320 -20.29 -15.17 80.35
N LEU A 321 -19.72 -15.18 81.55
CA LEU A 321 -18.75 -16.19 82.00
C LEU A 321 -19.46 -17.50 82.39
N ALA A 322 -20.66 -17.40 82.97
CA ALA A 322 -21.50 -18.52 83.34
C ALA A 322 -22.90 -18.36 82.71
N PRO A 323 -23.43 -19.38 82.01
CA PRO A 323 -24.76 -19.32 81.43
C PRO A 323 -25.85 -19.46 82.50
N GLY A 324 -27.02 -18.89 82.23
CA GLY A 324 -28.24 -19.06 83.04
C GLY A 324 -28.51 -17.95 84.06
N ASP A 325 -29.59 -18.14 84.80
CA ASP A 325 -30.22 -17.14 85.69
C ASP A 325 -29.95 -17.35 87.18
N ALA A 326 -29.15 -18.36 87.53
CA ALA A 326 -28.82 -18.65 88.92
C ALA A 326 -28.11 -17.45 89.58
N PRO A 327 -28.38 -17.14 90.86
CA PRO A 327 -27.73 -16.04 91.57
C PRO A 327 -26.19 -16.08 91.48
N GLU A 328 -25.62 -17.28 91.53
CA GLU A 328 -24.17 -17.53 91.43
C GLU A 328 -23.66 -17.24 90.02
N ALA A 329 -24.41 -17.61 88.98
CA ALA A 329 -24.08 -17.32 87.59
C ALA A 329 -24.11 -15.81 87.31
N ARG A 330 -25.12 -15.11 87.84
CA ARG A 330 -25.23 -13.65 87.73
C ARG A 330 -24.09 -12.93 88.46
N ALA A 331 -23.74 -13.36 89.67
CA ALA A 331 -22.59 -12.83 90.40
C ALA A 331 -21.27 -13.05 89.64
N ALA A 332 -21.08 -14.22 89.03
CA ALA A 332 -19.90 -14.49 88.20
C ALA A 332 -19.86 -13.62 86.93
N ASN A 333 -21.02 -13.26 86.36
CA ASN A 333 -21.10 -12.44 85.14
C ASN A 333 -20.83 -10.95 85.41
N ARG A 334 -21.25 -10.44 86.58
CA ARG A 334 -20.93 -9.08 87.06
C ARG A 334 -19.46 -9.01 87.47
N ARG A 335 -18.58 -8.67 86.54
CA ARG A 335 -17.13 -8.68 86.76
C ARG A 335 -16.39 -7.58 86.00
N ILE A 336 -15.18 -7.30 86.46
CA ILE A 336 -14.16 -6.58 85.72
C ILE A 336 -13.08 -7.58 85.34
N GLU A 337 -12.76 -7.68 84.05
CA GLU A 337 -11.61 -8.45 83.58
C GLU A 337 -10.48 -7.50 83.21
N LEU A 338 -9.25 -7.89 83.55
CA LEU A 338 -8.03 -7.18 83.20
C LEU A 338 -7.16 -8.10 82.37
N LYS A 339 -6.74 -7.63 81.19
CA LYS A 339 -5.83 -8.37 80.33
C LYS A 339 -4.87 -7.47 79.57
N LEU A 340 -3.73 -8.02 79.19
CA LEU A 340 -2.75 -7.33 78.37
C LEU A 340 -2.98 -7.65 76.90
N THR A 341 -2.92 -6.62 76.07
CA THR A 341 -3.07 -6.73 74.62
C THR A 341 -2.10 -5.80 73.91
N GLU A 342 -1.90 -6.03 72.62
CA GLU A 342 -1.26 -5.06 71.74
C GLU A 342 -2.18 -3.85 71.52
N LYS A 343 -1.59 -2.67 71.35
CA LYS A 343 -2.27 -1.38 71.13
C LYS A 343 -3.01 -1.32 69.80
#